data_AF-A0A5C2HFC3-F1
#
_entry.id   AF-A0A5C2HFC3-F1
#
_cell.length_a   1.000
_cell.length_b   1.000
_cell.length_c   1.000
_cell.angle_alpha   90.00
_cell.angle_beta   90.00
_cell.angle_gamma   90.00
#
_symmetry.space_group_name_H-M   'P 1'
#
loop_
_entity.id
_entity.type
_entity.pdbx_description
1 polymer ?
#
loop_
_entity_poly.entity_id
_entity_poly.type
_entity_poly.pdbx_seq_one_letter_code
_entity_poly.pdbx_strand_id
1 'polypeptide(L)'
;MIKKSFWISLFIGCLAYSSEYYSKLMPYENYSIKSAVSGKVIYANTQIEGFSAKNSTIIKIDSKLNEIELEQNRKKLASLNEMIKIENLNYERLNKVSSKSKFEKDSQKLKAINYETQRADLIIRIETLKDTIKNKKLVEKSNYIFNIAVKEGDYVNPGTLLYEAKDLTKGKLEIFVPIEDIESIKNKKIYIDGKESNVEISKIYDVADSTHISSYKVELILKNVEKFSRLVKIEFK
;
A
#
# COMPACT_ATOMS: atom_id res chain seq x y z
N MET A 1 27.13 11.51 -81.87
CA MET A 1 25.68 11.41 -81.64
C MET A 1 25.46 11.10 -80.16
N ILE A 2 24.57 11.86 -79.53
CA ILE A 2 24.57 12.16 -78.08
C ILE A 2 23.65 11.19 -77.32
N LYS A 3 24.15 10.73 -76.17
CA LYS A 3 23.49 10.27 -74.93
C LYS A 3 22.19 9.44 -75.04
N LYS A 4 22.28 8.16 -74.66
CA LYS A 4 21.23 7.50 -73.87
C LYS A 4 21.70 7.47 -72.41
N SER A 5 21.27 8.46 -71.63
CA SER A 5 21.42 8.47 -70.18
C SER A 5 20.42 7.47 -69.59
N PHE A 6 20.91 6.31 -69.18
CA PHE A 6 20.13 5.35 -68.40
C PHE A 6 20.05 5.87 -66.96
N TRP A 7 18.88 6.37 -66.56
CA TRP A 7 18.57 6.74 -65.18
C TRP A 7 18.53 5.46 -64.33
N ILE A 8 19.61 5.18 -63.59
CA ILE A 8 19.54 4.26 -62.45
C ILE A 8 19.14 5.10 -61.24
N SER A 9 17.84 5.10 -60.98
CA SER A 9 17.26 5.52 -59.70
C SER A 9 17.70 4.48 -58.66
N LEU A 10 18.72 4.82 -57.88
CA LEU A 10 19.12 4.08 -56.69
C LEU A 10 18.07 4.36 -55.60
N PHE A 11 17.00 3.56 -55.59
CA PHE A 11 16.06 3.49 -54.48
C PHE A 11 16.81 2.88 -53.28
N ILE A 12 17.55 3.72 -52.54
CA ILE A 12 17.95 3.42 -51.16
C ILE A 12 16.64 3.36 -50.38
N GLY A 13 16.12 2.15 -50.21
CA GLY A 13 15.11 1.88 -49.21
C GLY A 13 15.73 2.19 -47.86
N CYS A 14 15.37 3.33 -47.26
CA CYS A 14 15.50 3.52 -45.83
C CYS A 14 14.77 2.36 -45.17
N LEU A 15 15.50 1.34 -44.74
CA LEU A 15 15.01 0.39 -43.75
C LEU A 15 14.75 1.24 -42.51
N ALA A 16 13.50 1.62 -42.31
CA ALA A 16 13.06 2.25 -41.09
C ALA A 16 13.30 1.23 -39.97
N TYR A 17 14.40 1.41 -39.24
CA TYR A 17 14.68 0.63 -38.04
C TYR A 17 13.59 0.95 -37.02
N SER A 18 12.59 0.07 -36.93
CA SER A 18 11.67 0.09 -35.82
C SER A 18 12.37 -0.57 -34.64
N SER A 19 12.49 0.16 -33.54
CA SER A 19 13.02 -0.41 -32.31
C SER A 19 11.98 -1.36 -31.72
N GLU A 20 12.36 -2.63 -31.59
CA GLU A 20 11.52 -3.69 -31.05
C GLU A 20 11.96 -4.04 -29.63
N TYR A 21 11.01 -4.06 -28.71
CA TYR A 21 11.22 -4.42 -27.32
C TYR A 21 10.28 -5.55 -26.93
N TYR A 22 10.70 -6.35 -25.95
CA TYR A 22 9.88 -7.40 -25.38
C TYR A 22 9.78 -7.20 -23.88
N SER A 23 8.56 -7.31 -23.36
CA SER A 23 8.32 -7.20 -21.92
C SER A 23 7.24 -8.19 -21.48
N LYS A 24 7.36 -8.64 -20.23
CA LYS A 24 6.31 -9.44 -19.60
C LYS A 24 5.18 -8.51 -19.17
N LEU A 25 3.94 -8.85 -19.53
CA LEU A 25 2.77 -8.09 -19.09
C LEU A 25 2.51 -8.34 -17.60
N MET A 26 2.90 -7.39 -16.77
CA MET A 26 2.78 -7.46 -15.32
C MET A 26 1.45 -6.87 -14.84
N PRO A 27 0.96 -7.26 -13.64
CA PRO A 27 -0.04 -6.51 -12.90
C PRO A 27 0.37 -5.03 -12.76
N TYR A 28 -0.61 -4.16 -12.58
CA TYR A 28 -0.34 -2.74 -12.37
C TYR A 28 0.52 -2.53 -11.11
N GLU A 29 0.09 -3.13 -10.01
CA GLU A 29 0.78 -3.11 -8.73
C GLU A 29 0.83 -4.51 -8.11
N ASN A 30 1.90 -4.76 -7.35
CA ASN A 30 2.06 -5.96 -6.53
C ASN A 30 2.22 -5.53 -5.07
N TYR A 31 1.39 -6.08 -4.21
CA TYR A 31 1.36 -5.77 -2.78
C TYR A 31 1.80 -6.99 -1.97
N SER A 32 2.78 -6.79 -1.09
CA SER A 32 3.15 -7.76 -0.06
C SER A 32 2.55 -7.32 1.27
N ILE A 33 1.46 -7.94 1.67
CA ILE A 33 0.76 -7.58 2.90
C ILE A 33 1.47 -8.25 4.07
N LYS A 34 1.96 -7.43 4.99
CA LYS A 34 2.71 -7.87 6.18
C LYS A 34 1.89 -7.61 7.44
N SER A 35 2.16 -8.39 8.48
CA SER A 35 1.49 -8.19 9.76
C SER A 35 1.95 -6.88 10.40
N ALA A 36 1.02 -6.10 10.92
CA ALA A 36 1.33 -4.95 11.77
C ALA A 36 1.41 -5.31 13.26
N VAL A 37 0.92 -6.51 13.63
CA VAL A 37 0.73 -6.95 15.02
C VAL A 37 1.20 -8.38 15.22
N SER A 38 1.54 -8.73 16.46
CA SER A 38 1.81 -10.12 16.82
C SER A 38 0.54 -10.88 17.18
N GLY A 39 0.56 -12.18 16.94
CA GLY A 39 -0.44 -13.10 17.47
C GLY A 39 -0.57 -14.39 16.69
N LYS A 40 -1.42 -15.28 17.21
CA LYS A 40 -1.77 -16.53 16.53
C LYS A 40 -2.81 -16.28 15.44
N VAL A 41 -2.58 -16.81 14.25
CA VAL A 41 -3.55 -16.83 13.17
C VAL A 41 -4.65 -17.83 13.52
N ILE A 42 -5.89 -17.35 13.60
CA ILE A 42 -7.09 -18.15 13.90
C ILE A 42 -7.93 -18.43 12.66
N TYR A 43 -7.59 -17.81 11.53
CA TYR A 43 -8.26 -18.01 10.26
C TYR A 43 -7.35 -17.55 9.12
N ALA A 44 -7.25 -18.38 8.08
CA ALA A 44 -6.60 -18.05 6.81
C ALA A 44 -7.46 -18.59 5.65
N ASN A 45 -7.88 -17.71 4.74
CA ASN A 45 -8.76 -18.05 3.63
C ASN A 45 -8.00 -18.62 2.43
N THR A 46 -7.38 -19.80 2.56
CA THR A 46 -6.57 -20.40 1.49
C THR A 46 -7.36 -20.67 0.20
N GLN A 47 -8.68 -20.82 0.28
CA GLN A 47 -9.55 -21.08 -0.88
C GLN A 47 -9.63 -19.90 -1.86
N ILE A 48 -9.26 -18.68 -1.45
CA ILE A 48 -9.32 -17.49 -2.29
C ILE A 48 -8.05 -17.28 -3.13
N GLU A 49 -7.00 -18.07 -2.89
CA GLU A 49 -5.81 -18.06 -3.73
C GLU A 49 -6.19 -18.34 -5.18
N GLY A 50 -5.69 -17.51 -6.10
CA GLY A 50 -6.07 -17.60 -7.50
C GLY A 50 -7.32 -16.80 -7.89
N PHE A 51 -7.93 -16.08 -6.96
CA PHE A 51 -9.17 -15.32 -7.19
C PHE A 51 -9.10 -13.88 -6.68
N SER A 52 -10.00 -13.03 -7.18
CA SER A 52 -10.20 -11.68 -6.64
C SER A 52 -10.86 -11.71 -5.27
N ALA A 53 -10.40 -10.86 -4.36
CA ALA A 53 -10.79 -10.89 -2.96
C ALA A 53 -12.27 -10.56 -2.70
N LYS A 54 -12.89 -9.66 -3.48
CA LYS A 54 -14.32 -9.29 -3.36
C LYS A 54 -14.78 -8.96 -1.92
N ASN A 55 -14.04 -8.12 -1.21
CA ASN A 55 -14.26 -7.73 0.19
C ASN A 55 -14.21 -8.91 1.18
N SER A 56 -13.48 -9.97 0.84
CA SER A 56 -13.33 -11.13 1.72
C SER A 56 -12.35 -10.86 2.85
N THR A 57 -12.63 -11.46 4.01
CA THR A 57 -11.62 -11.61 5.05
C THR A 57 -10.59 -12.63 4.57
N ILE A 58 -9.32 -12.23 4.56
CA ILE A 58 -8.20 -13.07 4.14
C ILE A 58 -7.59 -13.75 5.35
N ILE A 59 -7.27 -12.99 6.40
CA ILE A 59 -6.63 -13.49 7.63
C ILE A 59 -7.30 -12.88 8.84
N LYS A 60 -7.42 -13.69 9.91
CA LYS A 60 -7.70 -13.19 11.26
C LYS A 60 -6.64 -13.68 12.23
N ILE A 61 -6.14 -12.77 13.04
CA ILE A 61 -5.24 -13.00 14.16
C ILE A 61 -6.08 -12.90 15.44
N ASP A 62 -5.78 -13.73 16.44
CA ASP A 62 -6.53 -13.76 17.70
C ASP A 62 -6.54 -12.39 18.40
N SER A 63 -7.71 -11.77 18.51
CA SER A 63 -7.95 -10.48 19.17
C SER A 63 -8.64 -10.59 20.53
N LYS A 64 -9.00 -11.80 21.00
CA LYS A 64 -9.92 -11.99 22.13
C LYS A 64 -9.46 -11.29 23.40
N LEU A 65 -8.18 -11.46 23.76
CA LEU A 65 -7.62 -10.82 24.95
C LEU A 65 -7.60 -9.29 24.82
N ASN A 66 -7.28 -8.77 23.63
CA ASN A 66 -7.26 -7.32 23.40
C ASN A 66 -8.66 -6.70 23.49
N GLU A 67 -9.69 -7.41 23.03
CA GLU A 67 -11.08 -6.95 23.13
C GLU A 67 -11.54 -6.88 24.59
N ILE A 68 -11.22 -7.90 25.39
CA ILE A 68 -11.48 -7.89 26.84
C ILE A 68 -10.73 -6.73 27.50
N GLU A 69 -9.45 -6.56 27.18
CA GLU A 69 -8.64 -5.47 27.74
C GLU A 69 -9.21 -4.08 27.36
N LEU A 70 -9.68 -3.91 26.12
CA LEU A 70 -10.31 -2.68 25.66
C LEU A 70 -11.59 -2.37 26.45
N GLU A 71 -12.44 -3.37 26.69
CA GLU A 71 -13.66 -3.19 27.48
C GLU A 71 -13.35 -2.78 28.92
N GLN A 72 -12.37 -3.44 29.55
CA GLN A 72 -11.96 -3.11 30.91
C GLN A 72 -11.38 -1.70 31.03
N ASN A 73 -10.55 -1.29 30.06
CA ASN A 73 -10.01 0.07 30.06
C ASN A 73 -11.09 1.13 29.84
N ARG A 74 -12.13 0.85 29.03
CA ARG A 74 -13.29 1.75 28.91
C ARG A 74 -14.06 1.90 30.22
N LYS A 75 -14.27 0.81 30.94
CA LYS A 75 -14.90 0.84 32.28
C LYS A 75 -14.07 1.65 33.27
N LYS A 76 -12.76 1.43 33.31
CA LYS A 76 -11.82 2.22 34.13
C LYS A 76 -11.89 3.71 33.79
N LEU A 77 -11.96 4.05 32.51
CA LEU A 77 -12.03 5.45 32.05
C LEU A 77 -13.32 6.12 32.53
N ALA A 78 -14.45 5.41 32.47
CA ALA A 78 -15.71 5.91 33.00
C ALA A 78 -15.63 6.19 34.51
N SER A 79 -15.09 5.26 35.30
CA SER A 79 -14.88 5.45 36.74
C SER A 79 -13.94 6.62 37.05
N LEU A 80 -12.85 6.74 36.29
CA LEU A 80 -11.87 7.81 36.47
C LEU A 80 -12.46 9.19 36.14
N ASN A 81 -13.30 9.28 35.11
CA ASN A 81 -14.01 10.53 34.78
C ASN A 81 -14.93 10.99 35.91
N GLU A 82 -15.64 10.06 36.56
CA GLU A 82 -16.45 10.40 37.74
C GLU A 82 -15.59 10.83 38.93
N MET A 83 -14.45 10.19 39.17
CA MET A 83 -13.50 10.62 40.20
C MET A 83 -13.00 12.05 39.96
N ILE A 84 -12.60 12.37 38.73
CA ILE A 84 -12.14 13.73 38.36
C ILE A 84 -13.26 14.75 38.61
N LYS A 85 -14.50 14.43 38.23
CA LYS A 85 -15.65 15.29 38.47
C LYS A 85 -15.87 15.55 39.96
N ILE A 86 -15.79 14.50 40.80
CA ILE A 86 -15.92 14.62 42.26
C ILE A 86 -14.80 15.49 42.84
N GLU A 87 -13.54 15.23 42.47
CA GLU A 87 -12.39 15.98 42.98
C GLU A 87 -12.42 17.45 42.58
N ASN A 88 -12.86 17.75 41.35
CA ASN A 88 -13.06 19.13 40.88
C ASN A 88 -14.16 19.83 41.70
N LEU A 89 -15.30 19.18 41.93
CA LEU A 89 -16.36 19.74 42.77
C LEU A 89 -15.89 19.96 44.21
N ASN A 90 -15.08 19.04 44.75
CA ASN A 90 -14.50 19.17 46.08
C ASN A 90 -13.51 20.34 46.16
N TYR A 91 -12.67 20.53 45.13
CA TYR A 91 -11.78 21.67 45.03
C TYR A 91 -12.56 22.99 44.98
N GLU A 92 -13.59 23.08 44.14
CA GLU A 92 -14.46 24.27 44.04
C GLU A 92 -15.13 24.62 45.38
N ARG A 93 -15.59 23.62 46.12
CA ARG A 93 -16.15 23.80 47.47
C ARG A 93 -15.08 24.26 48.45
N LEU A 94 -13.91 23.62 48.47
CA LEU A 94 -12.82 23.94 49.38
C LEU A 94 -12.25 25.35 49.13
N ASN A 95 -12.21 25.78 47.87
CA ASN A 95 -11.70 27.09 47.49
C ASN A 95 -12.54 28.24 48.07
N LYS A 96 -13.85 28.03 48.23
CA LYS A 96 -14.79 28.99 48.87
C LYS A 96 -14.64 29.07 50.39
N VAL A 97 -13.95 28.13 51.02
CA VAL A 97 -13.72 28.14 52.47
C VAL A 97 -12.52 29.04 52.77
N SER A 98 -12.77 30.16 53.45
CA SER A 98 -11.73 31.15 53.81
C SER A 98 -10.79 30.66 54.90
N SER A 99 -11.27 29.80 55.81
CA SER A 99 -10.49 29.22 56.92
C SER A 99 -9.52 28.12 56.49
N LYS A 100 -9.53 27.72 55.21
CA LYS A 100 -8.68 26.67 54.68
C LYS A 100 -7.41 27.24 54.08
N SER A 101 -6.29 26.60 54.42
CA SER A 101 -4.97 27.04 53.96
C SER A 101 -4.82 26.89 52.46
N LYS A 102 -3.95 27.70 51.85
CA LYS A 102 -3.58 27.56 50.44
C LYS A 102 -3.00 26.17 50.15
N PHE A 103 -2.21 25.63 51.08
CA PHE A 103 -1.66 24.28 50.99
C PHE A 103 -2.74 23.20 50.86
N GLU A 104 -3.80 23.25 51.68
CA GLU A 104 -4.92 22.30 51.57
C GLU A 104 -5.65 22.44 50.22
N LYS A 105 -5.85 23.67 49.74
CA LYS A 105 -6.48 23.94 48.43
C LYS A 105 -5.64 23.39 47.28
N ASP A 106 -4.33 23.64 47.29
CA ASP A 106 -3.39 23.15 46.28
C ASP A 106 -3.29 21.62 46.31
N SER A 107 -3.27 21.01 47.50
CA SER A 107 -3.29 19.55 47.66
C SER A 107 -4.54 18.91 47.05
N GLN A 108 -5.71 19.52 47.26
CA GLN A 108 -6.96 19.05 46.65
C GLN A 108 -6.96 19.20 45.12
N LYS A 109 -6.41 20.30 44.60
CA LYS A 109 -6.24 20.51 43.15
C LYS A 109 -5.30 19.47 42.52
N LEU A 110 -4.20 19.14 43.20
CA LEU A 110 -3.23 18.16 42.74
C LEU A 110 -3.84 16.77 42.57
N LYS A 111 -4.82 16.37 43.40
CA LYS A 111 -5.55 15.11 43.21
C LYS A 111 -6.29 15.05 41.89
N ALA A 112 -7.04 16.11 41.55
CA ALA A 112 -7.76 16.19 40.29
C ALA A 112 -6.79 16.10 39.11
N ILE A 113 -5.71 16.90 39.12
CA ILE A 113 -4.66 16.90 38.08
C ILE A 113 -4.05 15.50 37.91
N ASN A 114 -3.74 14.80 39.01
CA ASN A 114 -3.17 13.45 38.95
C ASN A 114 -4.11 12.45 38.26
N TYR A 115 -5.43 12.54 38.51
CA TYR A 115 -6.41 11.71 37.80
C TYR A 115 -6.55 12.12 36.33
N GLU A 116 -6.41 13.40 35.98
CA GLU A 116 -6.40 13.84 34.59
C GLU A 116 -5.21 13.27 33.81
N THR A 117 -4.03 13.19 34.43
CA THR A 117 -2.85 12.54 33.83
C THR A 117 -3.13 11.06 33.57
N GLN A 118 -3.66 10.33 34.57
CA GLN A 118 -4.03 8.92 34.40
C GLN A 118 -5.09 8.72 33.31
N ARG A 119 -6.02 9.69 33.15
CA ARG A 119 -7.04 9.67 32.09
C ARG A 119 -6.39 9.75 30.72
N ALA A 120 -5.40 10.63 30.54
CA ALA A 120 -4.68 10.77 29.28
C ALA A 120 -3.96 9.46 28.90
N ASP A 121 -3.25 8.83 29.84
CA ASP A 121 -2.57 7.54 29.62
C ASP A 121 -3.55 6.45 29.21
N LEU A 122 -4.71 6.40 29.87
CA LEU A 122 -5.74 5.40 29.61
C LEU A 122 -6.39 5.58 28.22
N ILE A 123 -6.57 6.82 27.77
CA ILE A 123 -7.05 7.12 26.41
C ILE A 123 -6.06 6.60 25.38
N ILE A 124 -4.76 6.88 25.56
CA ILE A 124 -3.71 6.38 24.65
C ILE A 124 -3.73 4.85 24.60
N ARG A 125 -3.88 4.19 25.75
CA ARG A 125 -3.99 2.72 25.81
C ARG A 125 -5.21 2.20 25.05
N ILE A 126 -6.37 2.84 25.19
CA ILE A 126 -7.61 2.49 24.49
C ILE A 126 -7.44 2.61 22.97
N GLU A 127 -6.87 3.71 22.48
CA GLU A 127 -6.65 3.91 21.05
C GLU A 127 -5.64 2.91 20.48
N THR A 128 -4.57 2.61 21.23
CA THR A 128 -3.59 1.58 20.86
C THR A 128 -4.23 0.19 20.74
N LEU A 129 -5.13 -0.17 21.66
CA LEU A 129 -5.86 -1.44 21.60
C LEU A 129 -6.83 -1.50 20.43
N LYS A 130 -7.56 -0.41 20.14
CA LYS A 130 -8.44 -0.33 18.97
C LYS A 130 -7.67 -0.54 17.67
N ASP A 131 -6.54 0.14 17.52
CA ASP A 131 -5.68 -0.02 16.34
C ASP A 131 -5.15 -1.45 16.22
N THR A 132 -4.67 -2.01 17.33
CA THR A 132 -4.23 -3.41 17.39
C THR A 132 -5.32 -4.38 16.94
N ILE A 133 -6.54 -4.26 17.48
CA ILE A 133 -7.68 -5.14 17.14
C ILE A 133 -8.05 -4.98 15.66
N LYS A 134 -8.09 -3.75 15.14
CA LYS A 134 -8.36 -3.48 13.73
C LYS A 134 -7.34 -4.18 12.84
N ASN A 135 -6.06 -4.09 13.19
CA ASN A 135 -4.96 -4.70 12.42
C ASN A 135 -4.90 -6.24 12.54
N LYS A 136 -5.68 -6.85 13.44
CA LYS A 136 -5.82 -8.31 13.56
C LYS A 136 -6.82 -8.91 12.58
N LYS A 137 -7.67 -8.11 11.93
CA LYS A 137 -8.61 -8.58 10.91
C LYS A 137 -8.28 -7.98 9.55
N LEU A 138 -7.76 -8.80 8.65
CA LEU A 138 -7.34 -8.37 7.33
C LEU A 138 -8.41 -8.69 6.30
N VAL A 139 -8.94 -7.63 5.67
CA VAL A 139 -9.95 -7.70 4.62
C VAL A 139 -9.36 -7.08 3.36
N GLU A 140 -9.37 -7.81 2.26
CA GLU A 140 -8.95 -7.31 0.95
C GLU A 140 -10.19 -7.03 0.09
N LYS A 141 -10.22 -5.87 -0.55
CA LYS A 141 -11.40 -5.34 -1.25
C LYS A 141 -11.57 -5.95 -2.63
N SER A 142 -10.56 -5.86 -3.47
CA SER A 142 -10.72 -6.18 -4.90
C SER A 142 -9.52 -6.86 -5.54
N ASN A 143 -8.34 -6.77 -4.94
CA ASN A 143 -7.13 -7.30 -5.52
C ASN A 143 -7.20 -8.83 -5.69
N TYR A 144 -6.44 -9.34 -6.66
CA TYR A 144 -6.24 -10.76 -6.88
C TYR A 144 -5.30 -11.32 -5.81
N ILE A 145 -5.70 -12.38 -5.12
CA ILE A 145 -4.87 -13.02 -4.09
C ILE A 145 -3.95 -14.03 -4.77
N PHE A 146 -2.65 -13.70 -4.78
CA PHE A 146 -1.66 -14.53 -5.44
C PHE A 146 -1.20 -15.70 -4.58
N ASN A 147 -0.92 -15.45 -3.31
CA ASN A 147 -0.60 -16.48 -2.34
C ASN A 147 -0.93 -16.01 -0.92
N ILE A 148 -1.22 -16.93 -0.02
CA ILE A 148 -1.32 -16.72 1.41
C ILE A 148 -0.14 -17.46 2.05
N ALA A 149 0.72 -16.70 2.73
CA ALA A 149 1.99 -17.19 3.26
C ALA A 149 1.89 -17.84 4.64
N VAL A 150 0.71 -17.77 5.28
CA VAL A 150 0.46 -18.26 6.64
C VAL A 150 -0.75 -19.17 6.69
N LYS A 151 -0.77 -20.10 7.65
CA LYS A 151 -1.87 -21.02 7.91
C LYS A 151 -2.51 -20.74 9.25
N GLU A 152 -3.72 -21.26 9.43
CA GLU A 152 -4.34 -21.30 10.75
C GLU A 152 -3.44 -22.07 11.73
N GLY A 153 -3.23 -21.50 12.92
CA GLY A 153 -2.32 -22.05 13.91
C GLY A 153 -0.97 -21.34 13.97
N ASP A 154 -0.52 -20.71 12.88
CA ASP A 154 0.78 -20.04 12.81
C ASP A 154 0.83 -18.84 13.76
N TYR A 155 2.03 -18.55 14.28
CA TYR A 155 2.28 -17.34 15.05
C TYR A 155 3.04 -16.33 14.21
N VAL A 156 2.54 -15.11 14.14
CA VAL A 156 3.11 -14.03 13.33
C VAL A 156 3.63 -12.89 14.21
N ASN A 157 4.60 -12.15 13.69
CA ASN A 157 5.15 -10.94 14.30
C ASN A 157 5.01 -9.75 13.33
N PRO A 158 5.13 -8.50 13.82
CA PRO A 158 5.22 -7.34 12.95
C PRO A 158 6.27 -7.54 11.85
N GLY A 159 5.88 -7.30 10.60
CA GLY A 159 6.71 -7.49 9.42
C GLY A 159 6.65 -8.88 8.79
N THR A 160 6.05 -9.89 9.44
CA THR A 160 5.83 -11.22 8.85
C THR A 160 4.95 -11.10 7.60
N LEU A 161 5.36 -11.68 6.48
CA LEU A 161 4.55 -11.75 5.25
C LEU A 161 3.30 -12.59 5.51
N LEU A 162 2.14 -12.05 5.18
CA LEU A 162 0.85 -12.68 5.39
C LEU A 162 0.25 -13.21 4.09
N TYR A 163 0.18 -12.35 3.07
CA TYR A 163 -0.28 -12.73 1.73
C TYR A 163 0.23 -11.72 0.70
N GLU A 164 0.23 -12.13 -0.56
CA GLU A 164 0.50 -11.25 -1.69
C GLU A 164 -0.79 -11.01 -2.48
N ALA A 165 -1.02 -9.75 -2.83
CA ALA A 165 -2.15 -9.33 -3.64
C ALA A 165 -1.67 -8.56 -4.87
N LYS A 166 -2.41 -8.67 -5.97
CA LYS A 166 -2.06 -8.07 -7.26
C LYS A 166 -3.22 -7.23 -7.79
N ASP A 167 -2.90 -6.01 -8.22
CA ASP A 167 -3.85 -5.16 -8.92
C ASP A 167 -3.89 -5.55 -10.41
N LEU A 168 -5.00 -6.17 -10.81
CA LEU A 168 -5.23 -6.61 -12.19
C LEU A 168 -6.12 -5.64 -13.00
N THR A 169 -6.38 -4.44 -12.49
CA THR A 169 -7.22 -3.44 -13.20
C THR A 169 -6.56 -2.95 -14.49
N LYS A 170 -5.23 -2.91 -14.53
CA LYS A 170 -4.41 -2.50 -15.67
C LYS A 170 -3.20 -3.42 -15.79
N GLY A 171 -2.63 -3.48 -16.98
CA GLY A 171 -1.33 -4.09 -17.22
C GLY A 171 -0.23 -3.06 -17.24
N LYS A 172 0.95 -3.47 -16.77
CA LYS A 172 2.18 -2.70 -16.86
C LYS A 172 3.19 -3.45 -17.72
N LEU A 173 3.82 -2.75 -18.65
CA LEU A 173 4.98 -3.22 -19.40
C LEU A 173 6.17 -2.36 -19.01
N GLU A 174 7.29 -3.00 -18.72
CA GLU A 174 8.56 -2.34 -18.41
C GLU A 174 9.59 -2.77 -19.47
N ILE A 175 10.12 -1.79 -20.20
CA ILE A 175 11.18 -2.00 -21.20
C ILE A 175 12.38 -1.12 -20.87
N PHE A 176 13.55 -1.51 -21.38
CA PHE A 176 14.78 -0.74 -21.26
C PHE A 176 15.16 -0.22 -22.64
N VAL A 177 15.13 1.10 -22.81
CA VAL A 177 15.36 1.80 -24.07
C VAL A 177 16.72 2.48 -24.01
N PRO A 178 17.62 2.31 -25.01
CA PRO A 178 18.90 3.02 -25.06
C PRO A 178 18.73 4.52 -24.85
N ILE A 179 19.64 5.13 -24.08
CA ILE A 179 19.53 6.55 -23.70
C ILE A 179 19.45 7.45 -24.94
N GLU A 180 20.22 7.12 -25.99
CA GLU A 180 20.22 7.83 -27.26
C GLU A 180 18.87 7.81 -28.00
N ASP A 181 18.05 6.77 -27.78
CA ASP A 181 16.78 6.56 -28.46
C ASP A 181 15.58 7.18 -27.71
N ILE A 182 15.77 7.68 -26.49
CA ILE A 182 14.69 8.14 -25.63
C ILE A 182 13.92 9.32 -26.24
N GLU A 183 14.61 10.29 -26.83
CA GLU A 183 13.94 11.42 -27.50
C GLU A 183 13.21 10.97 -28.78
N SER A 184 13.70 9.91 -29.44
CA SER A 184 13.06 9.36 -30.64
C SER A 184 11.72 8.70 -30.33
N ILE A 185 11.62 7.96 -29.22
CA ILE A 185 10.42 7.18 -28.90
C ILE A 185 9.25 8.02 -28.39
N LYS A 186 9.49 9.21 -27.82
CA LYS A 186 8.44 10.06 -27.22
C LYS A 186 7.35 10.48 -28.22
N ASN A 187 7.71 10.62 -29.49
CA ASN A 187 6.81 11.10 -30.54
C ASN A 187 6.32 10.00 -31.50
N LYS A 188 6.71 8.74 -31.26
CA LYS A 188 6.37 7.61 -32.12
C LYS A 188 5.06 6.96 -31.71
N LYS A 189 4.40 6.34 -32.69
CA LYS A 189 3.23 5.51 -32.42
C LYS A 189 3.67 4.19 -31.78
N ILE A 190 2.89 3.75 -30.79
CA ILE A 190 3.20 2.53 -30.04
C ILE A 190 2.35 1.38 -30.58
N TYR A 191 3.02 0.33 -31.01
CA TYR A 191 2.40 -0.91 -31.45
C TYR A 191 2.62 -2.00 -30.42
N ILE A 192 1.56 -2.76 -30.14
CA ILE A 192 1.56 -3.90 -29.22
C ILE A 192 1.23 -5.15 -30.03
N ASP A 193 2.13 -6.13 -30.02
CA ASP A 193 2.02 -7.36 -30.81
C ASP A 193 1.71 -7.08 -32.30
N GLY A 194 2.36 -6.06 -32.88
CA GLY A 194 2.21 -5.64 -34.27
C GLY A 194 0.96 -4.82 -34.60
N LYS A 195 0.10 -4.52 -33.62
CA LYS A 195 -1.11 -3.70 -33.80
C LYS A 195 -0.92 -2.30 -33.21
N GLU A 196 -1.31 -1.28 -33.96
CA GLU A 196 -1.32 0.11 -33.45
C GLU A 196 -2.20 0.18 -32.20
N SER A 197 -1.70 0.84 -31.17
CA SER A 197 -2.37 0.92 -29.86
C SER A 197 -2.50 2.36 -29.41
N ASN A 198 -3.53 2.63 -28.59
CA ASN A 198 -3.71 3.91 -27.91
C ASN A 198 -2.92 3.96 -26.58
N VAL A 199 -1.89 3.13 -26.44
CA VAL A 199 -1.04 3.10 -25.25
C VAL A 199 -0.08 4.28 -25.33
N GLU A 200 0.09 4.97 -24.22
CA GLU A 200 1.04 6.08 -24.09
C GLU A 200 2.14 5.69 -23.11
N ILE A 201 3.29 6.36 -23.24
CA ILE A 201 4.37 6.25 -22.26
C ILE A 201 3.89 6.85 -20.95
N SER A 202 3.77 6.02 -19.92
CA SER A 202 3.38 6.47 -18.59
C SER A 202 4.54 7.11 -17.85
N LYS A 203 5.76 6.59 -18.04
CA LYS A 203 6.94 7.07 -17.32
C LYS A 203 8.22 6.71 -18.06
N ILE A 204 9.18 7.63 -18.04
CA ILE A 204 10.57 7.40 -18.42
C ILE A 204 11.41 7.73 -17.19
N TYR A 205 12.36 6.86 -16.85
CA TYR A 205 13.26 7.08 -15.73
C TYR A 205 14.53 7.76 -16.25
N ASP A 206 14.86 8.94 -15.73
CA ASP A 206 16.05 9.70 -16.18
C ASP A 206 17.37 9.19 -15.58
N VAL A 207 17.31 8.09 -14.82
CA VAL A 207 18.46 7.45 -14.19
C VAL A 207 18.47 5.98 -14.58
N ALA A 208 19.61 5.54 -15.13
CA ALA A 208 19.83 4.15 -15.53
C ALA A 208 19.85 3.21 -14.30
N ASP A 209 19.36 1.99 -14.50
CA ASP A 209 19.43 0.95 -13.47
C ASP A 209 20.87 0.42 -13.34
N SER A 210 21.20 -0.11 -12.16
CA SER A 210 22.41 -0.86 -11.84
C SER A 210 22.75 -1.96 -12.86
N THR A 211 21.73 -2.58 -13.48
CA THR A 211 21.88 -3.64 -14.47
C THR A 211 21.92 -3.13 -15.91
N HIS A 212 21.15 -2.08 -16.23
CA HIS A 212 21.00 -1.54 -17.57
C HIS A 212 21.58 -0.12 -17.64
N ILE A 213 22.91 -0.02 -17.56
CA ILE A 213 23.63 1.26 -17.40
C ILE A 213 23.51 2.22 -18.59
N SER A 214 23.23 1.70 -19.79
CA SER A 214 23.13 2.47 -21.04
C SER A 214 21.69 2.61 -21.53
N SER A 215 20.71 2.29 -20.69
CA SER A 215 19.29 2.31 -21.05
C SER A 215 18.45 2.86 -19.91
N TYR A 216 17.41 3.62 -20.28
CA TYR A 216 16.41 4.07 -19.33
C TYR A 216 15.23 3.12 -19.30
N LYS A 217 14.72 2.90 -18.09
CA LYS A 217 13.47 2.15 -17.90
C LYS A 217 12.31 3.00 -18.41
N VAL A 218 11.45 2.40 -19.21
CA VAL A 218 10.24 3.02 -19.76
C VAL A 218 9.04 2.15 -19.38
N GLU A 219 8.02 2.77 -18.81
CA GLU A 219 6.79 2.12 -18.38
C GLU A 219 5.63 2.48 -19.30
N LEU A 220 4.91 1.45 -19.75
CA LEU A 220 3.68 1.57 -20.53
C LEU A 220 2.53 0.96 -19.74
N ILE A 221 1.36 1.60 -19.76
CA ILE A 221 0.15 1.12 -19.06
C ILE A 221 -0.90 0.69 -20.08
N LEU A 222 -1.33 -0.57 -19.98
CA LEU A 222 -2.39 -1.15 -20.81
C LEU A 222 -3.70 -1.20 -20.02
N LYS A 223 -4.79 -0.79 -20.66
CA LYS A 223 -6.15 -0.93 -20.13
C LYS A 223 -6.79 -2.22 -20.66
N ASN A 224 -7.79 -2.74 -19.96
CA ASN A 224 -8.59 -3.91 -20.38
C ASN A 224 -7.75 -5.17 -20.67
N VAL A 225 -6.81 -5.48 -19.78
CA VAL A 225 -5.95 -6.67 -19.92
C VAL A 225 -6.68 -7.91 -19.41
N GLU A 226 -6.83 -8.91 -20.27
CA GLU A 226 -7.46 -10.19 -19.90
C GLU A 226 -6.45 -11.23 -19.37
N LYS A 227 -5.25 -11.25 -19.95
CA LYS A 227 -4.23 -12.27 -19.65
C LYS A 227 -2.91 -11.62 -19.28
N PHE A 228 -2.50 -11.81 -18.03
CA PHE A 228 -1.23 -11.35 -17.49
C PHE A 228 -0.14 -12.42 -17.66
N SER A 229 1.11 -12.02 -17.38
CA SER A 229 2.32 -12.86 -17.42
C SER A 229 2.74 -13.38 -18.80
N ARG A 230 2.11 -12.92 -19.89
CA ARG A 230 2.55 -13.20 -21.26
C ARG A 230 3.68 -12.26 -21.70
N LEU A 231 4.55 -12.73 -22.58
CA LEU A 231 5.51 -11.87 -23.28
C LEU A 231 4.76 -11.06 -24.35
N VAL A 232 5.08 -9.79 -24.45
CA VAL A 232 4.45 -8.83 -25.36
C VAL A 232 5.53 -8.15 -26.17
N LYS A 233 5.34 -8.08 -27.48
CA LYS A 233 6.20 -7.29 -28.38
C LYS A 233 5.72 -5.84 -28.40
N ILE A 234 6.64 -4.90 -28.26
CA ILE A 234 6.40 -3.46 -28.24
C ILE A 234 7.25 -2.85 -29.34
N GLU A 235 6.66 -2.06 -30.22
CA GLU A 235 7.37 -1.41 -31.32
C GLU A 235 7.06 0.08 -31.34
N PHE A 236 8.08 0.91 -31.51
CA PHE A 236 7.93 2.35 -31.75
C PHE A 236 8.12 2.62 -33.24
N LYS A 237 7.07 3.12 -33.90
CA LYS A 237 7.04 3.38 -35.35
C LYS A 237 6.65 4.82 -35.66
#